data_AF-A0A3M1IPT0-F1
#
_entry.id   AF-A0A3M1IPT0-F1
#
_cell.length_a   1.000
_cell.length_b   1.000
_cell.length_c   1.000
_cell.angle_alpha   90.00
_cell.angle_beta   90.00
_cell.angle_gamma   90.00
#
_symmetry.space_group_name_H-M   'P 1'
#
loop_
_entity.id
_entity.type
_entity.pdbx_description
1 polymer ?
#
loop_
_entity_poly.entity_id
_entity_poly.type
_entity_poly.pdbx_seq_one_letter_code
_entity_poly.pdbx_strand_id
1 'polypeptide(L)'
;MSIIERISANGGEVIRDGWRFKIRRGRLSEDALKWIAAHRTKLCLEVWPEYDDFEERAAIMEFDGGLDRDEAEELAYAHVMGVL
;
A
#
# COMPACT_ATOMS: atom_id res chain seq x y z
N MET A 1 -11.86 15.74 -0.69
CA MET A 1 -10.42 15.83 -0.42
C MET A 1 -9.93 14.45 -0.04
N SER A 2 -9.06 13.90 -0.89
CA SER A 2 -8.37 12.61 -0.75
C SER A 2 -7.36 12.62 0.41
N ILE A 3 -6.91 11.44 0.83
CA ILE A 3 -5.86 11.29 1.84
C ILE A 3 -4.54 11.84 1.28
N ILE A 4 -4.25 11.59 -0.01
CA ILE A 4 -3.03 12.09 -0.68
C ILE A 4 -2.98 13.62 -0.67
N GLU A 5 -4.09 14.30 -0.98
CA GLU A 5 -4.17 15.77 -0.91
C GLU A 5 -3.91 16.28 0.51
N ARG A 6 -4.45 15.62 1.54
CA ARG A 6 -4.20 15.97 2.95
C ARG A 6 -2.73 15.84 3.31
N ILE A 7 -2.07 14.79 2.82
CA ILE A 7 -0.64 14.55 3.05
C ILE A 7 0.20 15.64 2.36
N SER A 8 -0.08 15.91 1.08
CA SER A 8 0.62 16.93 0.27
C SER A 8 0.43 18.35 0.82
N ALA A 9 -0.76 18.69 1.31
CA ALA A 9 -1.03 19.99 1.93
C ALA A 9 -0.14 20.27 3.16
N ASN A 10 0.36 19.22 3.82
CA ASN A 10 1.30 19.32 4.94
C ASN A 10 2.77 19.10 4.50
N GLY A 11 3.05 19.16 3.20
CA GLY A 11 4.37 18.91 2.62
C GLY A 11 4.86 17.47 2.78
N GLY A 12 3.96 16.54 3.10
CA GLY A 12 4.25 15.11 3.08
C GLY A 12 4.08 14.54 1.68
N GLU A 13 4.62 13.35 1.46
CA GLU A 13 4.56 12.66 0.18
C GLU A 13 4.37 11.15 0.41
N VAL A 14 3.60 10.51 -0.47
CA VAL A 14 3.41 9.06 -0.46
C VAL A 14 4.19 8.49 -1.64
N ILE A 15 5.10 7.57 -1.34
CA ILE A 15 5.98 6.93 -2.31
C ILE A 15 5.57 5.47 -2.38
N ARG A 16 5.28 4.99 -3.58
CA ARG A 16 5.05 3.58 -3.86
C ARG A 16 6.24 3.00 -4.61
N ASP A 17 6.70 1.84 -4.17
CA ASP A 17 7.79 1.06 -4.75
C ASP A 17 7.34 -0.41 -4.80
N GLY A 18 6.87 -0.86 -5.96
CA GLY A 18 6.15 -2.13 -6.08
C GLY A 18 4.86 -2.14 -5.25
N TRP A 19 4.70 -3.14 -4.39
CA TRP A 19 3.62 -3.25 -3.40
C TRP A 19 3.93 -2.55 -2.06
N ARG A 20 5.13 -1.96 -1.92
CA ARG A 20 5.55 -1.27 -0.70
C ARG A 20 5.19 0.22 -0.76
N PHE A 21 4.70 0.73 0.36
CA PHE A 21 4.32 2.15 0.51
C PHE A 21 5.15 2.80 1.62
N LYS A 22 5.68 3.98 1.34
CA LYS A 22 6.45 4.81 2.29
C LYS A 22 5.84 6.20 2.33
N ILE A 23 5.86 6.82 3.52
CA ILE A 23 5.43 8.20 3.71
C ILE A 23 6.65 9.04 4.05
N ARG A 24 6.93 10.04 3.22
CA ARG A 24 7.86 11.12 3.60
C ARG A 24 7.10 12.11 4.46
N ARG A 25 7.52 12.25 5.72
CA ARG A 25 6.77 12.95 6.76
C ARG A 25 6.50 14.44 6.46
N GLY A 26 7.46 15.17 5.88
CA GLY A 26 7.31 16.61 5.71
C GLY A 26 6.99 17.33 7.03
N ARG A 27 5.90 18.11 7.06
CA ARG A 27 5.40 18.80 8.27
C ARG A 27 4.23 18.06 8.94
N LEU A 28 4.02 16.78 8.65
CA LEU A 28 2.99 15.98 9.30
C LEU A 28 3.26 15.85 10.81
N SER A 29 2.25 16.21 11.61
CA SER A 29 2.25 15.99 13.06
C SER A 29 2.14 14.50 13.40
N GLU A 30 2.40 14.15 14.65
CA GLU A 30 2.21 12.77 15.11
C GLU A 30 0.74 12.33 15.02
N ASP A 31 -0.20 13.22 15.34
CA ASP A 31 -1.63 12.94 15.19
C ASP A 31 -2.01 12.71 13.72
N ALA A 32 -1.40 13.45 12.79
CA ALA A 32 -1.61 13.22 11.36
C ALA A 32 -1.08 11.84 10.95
N LEU A 33 0.10 11.42 11.44
CA LEU A 33 0.62 10.08 11.18
C LEU A 33 -0.25 8.97 11.77
N LYS A 34 -0.76 9.14 12.99
CA LYS A 34 -1.72 8.21 13.61
C LYS A 34 -3.00 8.12 12.79
N TRP A 35 -3.53 9.26 12.35
CA TRP A 35 -4.71 9.29 11.50
C TRP A 35 -4.46 8.58 10.17
N ILE A 36 -3.31 8.81 9.52
CA ILE A 36 -2.94 8.11 8.28
C ILE A 36 -2.83 6.60 8.50
N ALA A 37 -2.20 6.16 9.61
CA ALA A 37 -2.10 4.75 9.94
C ALA A 37 -3.48 4.08 10.09
N ALA A 38 -4.44 4.76 10.71
CA ALA A 38 -5.82 4.29 10.83
C ALA A 38 -6.58 4.25 9.49
N HIS A 39 -6.08 4.93 8.46
CA HIS A 39 -6.69 4.98 7.12
C HIS A 39 -5.79 4.33 6.06
N ARG A 40 -4.86 3.44 6.48
CA ARG A 40 -3.81 2.90 5.60
C ARG A 40 -4.37 2.20 4.37
N THR A 41 -5.38 1.33 4.53
CA THR A 41 -6.00 0.62 3.39
C THR A 41 -6.58 1.59 2.37
N LYS A 42 -7.31 2.62 2.83
CA LYS A 42 -7.87 3.65 1.95
C LYS A 42 -6.76 4.44 1.24
N LEU A 43 -5.66 4.74 1.94
CA LEU A 43 -4.51 5.38 1.31
C LEU A 43 -3.89 4.49 0.23
N CYS A 44 -3.68 3.21 0.52
CA CYS A 44 -3.13 2.25 -0.43
C CYS A 44 -4.02 2.15 -1.69
N LEU A 45 -5.34 2.07 -1.53
CA LEU A 45 -6.30 2.08 -2.64
C LEU A 45 -6.30 3.39 -3.45
N GLU A 46 -6.14 4.54 -2.79
CA GLU A 46 -6.00 5.83 -3.49
C GLU A 46 -4.71 5.90 -4.32
N VAL A 47 -3.62 5.25 -3.88
CA VAL A 47 -2.32 5.24 -4.57
C VAL A 47 -2.22 4.11 -5.60
N TRP A 48 -2.85 2.98 -5.34
CA TRP A 48 -2.86 1.78 -6.17
C TRP A 48 -4.25 1.13 -6.12
N PRO A 49 -5.11 1.38 -7.13
CA PRO A 49 -6.47 0.87 -7.13
C PRO A 49 -6.57 -0.67 -7.03
N GLU A 50 -5.60 -1.40 -7.59
CA GLU A 50 -5.55 -2.87 -7.56
C GLU A 50 -4.95 -3.43 -6.25
N TYR A 51 -4.77 -2.61 -5.21
CA TYR A 51 -4.20 -3.05 -3.94
C TYR A 51 -5.00 -4.15 -3.25
N ASP A 52 -6.34 -4.10 -3.32
CA ASP A 52 -7.18 -5.15 -2.72
C ASP A 52 -7.00 -6.49 -3.44
N ASP A 53 -6.95 -6.49 -4.78
CA ASP A 53 -6.69 -7.69 -5.59
C ASP A 53 -5.31 -8.29 -5.27
N PHE A 54 -4.31 -7.43 -5.05
CA PHE A 54 -2.98 -7.83 -4.62
C PHE A 54 -2.98 -8.50 -3.24
N GLU A 55 -3.62 -7.88 -2.24
CA GLU A 55 -3.68 -8.43 -0.88
C GLU A 55 -4.42 -9.77 -0.85
N GLU A 56 -5.53 -9.89 -1.60
CA GLU A 56 -6.26 -11.14 -1.74
C GLU A 56 -5.38 -12.21 -2.40
N ARG A 57 -4.71 -11.89 -3.51
CA ARG A 57 -3.86 -12.84 -4.23
C ARG A 57 -2.67 -13.30 -3.38
N ALA A 58 -2.03 -12.38 -2.67
CA ALA A 58 -0.92 -12.68 -1.77
C ALA A 58 -1.39 -13.60 -0.62
N ALA A 59 -2.57 -13.33 -0.04
CA ALA A 59 -3.14 -14.19 1.00
C ALA A 59 -3.45 -15.60 0.49
N ILE A 60 -4.04 -15.73 -0.70
CA ILE A 60 -4.30 -17.05 -1.32
C ILE A 60 -2.97 -17.79 -1.56
N MET A 61 -1.95 -17.12 -2.11
CA MET A 61 -0.66 -17.73 -2.37
C MET A 61 0.07 -18.18 -1.08
N GLU A 62 -0.03 -17.40 -0.01
CA GLU A 62 0.55 -17.74 1.30
C GLU A 62 -0.20 -18.92 1.94
N PHE A 63 -1.50 -18.78 2.17
CA PHE A 63 -2.25 -19.71 3.01
C PHE A 63 -2.74 -20.95 2.26
N ASP A 64 -3.25 -20.78 1.04
CA ASP A 64 -3.77 -21.88 0.24
C ASP A 64 -2.68 -22.48 -0.66
N GLY A 65 -1.72 -21.64 -1.09
CA GLY A 65 -0.57 -22.05 -1.91
C GLY A 65 0.63 -22.57 -1.11
N GLY A 66 0.71 -22.25 0.19
CA GLY A 66 1.79 -22.70 1.08
C GLY A 66 3.13 -22.00 0.87
N LEU A 67 3.12 -20.83 0.22
CA LEU A 67 4.32 -20.01 0.02
C LEU A 67 4.63 -19.18 1.27
N ASP A 68 5.91 -18.87 1.48
CA ASP A 68 6.29 -17.83 2.43
C ASP A 68 5.77 -16.46 1.97
N ARG A 69 5.46 -15.58 2.93
CA ARG A 69 4.85 -14.27 2.67
C ARG A 69 5.60 -13.46 1.61
N ASP A 70 6.92 -13.43 1.65
CA ASP A 70 7.73 -12.65 0.69
C ASP A 70 7.55 -13.17 -0.75
N GLU A 71 7.55 -14.50 -0.95
CA GLU A 71 7.35 -15.12 -2.27
C GLU A 71 5.89 -14.94 -2.75
N ALA A 72 4.93 -15.06 -1.83
CA ALA A 72 3.53 -14.82 -2.12
C ALA A 72 3.26 -13.37 -2.59
N GLU A 73 3.86 -12.37 -1.94
CA GLU A 73 3.74 -10.97 -2.35
C GLU A 73 4.42 -10.72 -3.71
N GLU A 74 5.60 -11.28 -3.96
CA GLU A 74 6.29 -11.14 -5.25
C GLU A 74 5.44 -11.67 -6.41
N LEU A 75 4.92 -12.89 -6.28
CA LEU A 75 4.08 -13.51 -7.31
C LEU A 75 2.72 -12.83 -7.44
N ALA A 76 2.10 -12.41 -6.35
CA ALA A 76 0.86 -11.66 -6.37
C ALA A 76 1.02 -10.33 -7.09
N TYR A 77 2.10 -9.60 -6.82
CA TYR A 77 2.42 -8.37 -7.51
C TYR A 77 2.62 -8.60 -9.01
N ALA A 78 3.41 -9.61 -9.39
CA ALA A 78 3.65 -9.95 -10.79
C ALA A 78 2.35 -10.31 -11.51
N HIS A 79 1.45 -11.03 -10.83
CA HIS A 79 0.13 -11.39 -11.32
C HIS A 79 -0.76 -10.18 -11.57
N VAL A 80 -0.92 -9.30 -10.56
CA VAL A 80 -1.80 -8.12 -10.65
C VAL A 80 -1.26 -7.11 -11.67
N MET A 81 0.07 -6.95 -11.76
CA MET A 81 0.68 -6.02 -12.72
C MET A 81 0.81 -6.60 -14.13
N GLY A 82 0.50 -7.89 -14.35
CA GLY A 82 0.58 -8.54 -15.65
C GLY A 82 2.02 -8.68 -16.18
N VAL A 83 3.00 -8.86 -15.29
CA VAL A 83 4.44 -8.94 -15.63
C VAL A 83 5.02 -10.35 -15.46
N LEU A 84 4.16 -11.36 -15.51
CA LEU A 84 4.50 -12.79 -15.53
C LEU A 84 4.95 -13.26 -16.93
#